data_AF-A0A6C8GME0-F1
#
_entry.id   AF-A0A6C8GME0-F1
#
_cell.length_a   1.000
_cell.length_b   1.000
_cell.length_c   1.000
_cell.angle_alpha   90.00
_cell.angle_beta   90.00
_cell.angle_gamma   90.00
#
_symmetry.space_group_name_H-M   'P 1'
#
loop_
_entity.id
_entity.type
_entity.pdbx_description
1 polymer ?
#
loop_
_entity_poly.entity_id
_entity_poly.type
_entity_poly.pdbx_seq_one_letter_code
_entity_poly.pdbx_strand_id
1 'polypeptide(L)'
;RFAAAAESFKLSDILFHSLNNRLNDMSSVLAGCERIANTPVPFAYTLILHRTVYLFCIMLPFALVVDLHYMTPFISVLISYTFIALDALAEELEDPFGTENNDLPLDAICNAIEIDLLQMNDERDIPAKRIPDKRYQLT
;
A
#
# COMPACT_ATOMS: atom_id res chain seq x y z
N ARG A 1 8.40 -32.95 8.04
CA ARG A 1 7.13 -32.79 8.79
C ARG A 1 5.92 -32.83 7.85
N PHE A 2 5.92 -32.12 6.71
CA PHE A 2 4.86 -32.23 5.68
C PHE A 2 4.77 -33.61 4.99
N ALA A 3 5.90 -34.25 4.67
CA ALA A 3 5.89 -35.61 4.10
C ALA A 3 5.25 -36.65 5.05
N ALA A 4 5.44 -36.51 6.37
CA ALA A 4 4.80 -37.37 7.38
C ALA A 4 3.29 -37.06 7.56
N ALA A 5 2.86 -35.82 7.27
CA ALA A 5 1.44 -35.45 7.25
C ALA A 5 0.71 -35.99 5.99
N ALA A 6 1.43 -36.12 4.86
CA ALA A 6 0.89 -36.70 3.63
C ALA A 6 0.58 -38.21 3.77
N GLU A 7 1.45 -38.96 4.45
CA GLU A 7 1.21 -40.38 4.77
C GLU A 7 -0.01 -40.59 5.67
N SER A 8 -0.30 -39.65 6.58
CA SER A 8 -1.46 -39.74 7.48
C SER A 8 -2.78 -39.36 6.81
N PHE A 9 -2.76 -38.52 5.77
CA PHE A 9 -3.96 -38.10 5.02
C PHE A 9 -4.24 -38.94 3.74
N LYS A 10 -3.44 -39.97 3.45
CA LYS A 10 -3.53 -40.77 2.20
C LYS A 10 -3.56 -39.89 0.93
N LEU A 11 -2.80 -38.80 0.92
CA LEU A 11 -2.72 -37.94 -0.27
C LEU A 11 -1.92 -38.66 -1.36
N SER A 12 -2.44 -38.69 -2.59
CA SER A 12 -1.66 -39.10 -3.76
C SER A 12 -0.48 -38.15 -3.98
N ASP A 13 0.66 -38.66 -4.44
CA ASP A 13 1.86 -37.85 -4.77
C ASP A 13 1.54 -36.65 -5.67
N ILE A 14 0.59 -36.81 -6.60
CA ILE A 14 0.12 -35.74 -7.48
C ILE A 14 -0.57 -34.64 -6.68
N LEU A 15 -1.48 -34.99 -5.76
CA LEU A 15 -2.19 -34.03 -4.91
C LEU A 15 -1.22 -33.33 -3.94
N PHE A 16 -0.25 -34.07 -3.40
CA PHE A 16 0.77 -33.50 -2.53
C PHE A 16 1.63 -32.49 -3.28
N HIS A 17 2.02 -32.81 -4.51
CA HIS A 17 2.76 -31.89 -5.36
C HIS A 17 1.93 -30.64 -5.70
N SER A 18 0.64 -30.79 -6.04
CA SER A 18 -0.25 -29.65 -6.29
C SER A 18 -0.41 -28.75 -5.06
N LEU A 19 -0.58 -29.32 -3.86
CA LEU A 19 -0.64 -28.56 -2.62
C LEU A 19 0.66 -27.80 -2.35
N ASN A 20 1.79 -28.48 -2.53
CA ASN A 20 3.11 -27.87 -2.35
C ASN A 20 3.34 -26.69 -3.30
N ASN A 21 2.86 -26.78 -4.54
CA ASN A 21 2.93 -25.66 -5.48
C ASN A 21 2.09 -24.46 -4.99
N ARG A 22 0.90 -24.68 -4.42
CA ARG A 22 0.09 -23.60 -3.83
C ARG A 22 0.77 -22.96 -2.62
N LEU A 23 1.43 -23.74 -1.78
CA LEU A 23 2.22 -23.20 -0.65
C LEU A 23 3.43 -22.38 -1.13
N ASN A 24 4.07 -22.81 -2.21
CA ASN A 24 5.14 -22.04 -2.84
C ASN A 24 4.62 -20.71 -3.42
N ASP A 25 3.44 -20.71 -4.05
CA ASP A 25 2.79 -19.50 -4.54
C ASP A 25 2.57 -18.49 -3.39
N MET A 26 2.05 -18.95 -2.25
CA MET A 26 1.86 -18.11 -1.05
C MET A 26 3.19 -17.58 -0.51
N SER A 27 4.22 -18.43 -0.45
CA SER A 27 5.56 -18.04 0.01
C SER A 27 6.19 -16.99 -0.90
N SER A 28 5.95 -17.07 -2.21
CA SER A 28 6.40 -16.07 -3.19
C SER A 28 5.74 -14.71 -2.97
N VAL A 29 4.43 -14.69 -2.69
CA VAL A 29 3.71 -13.45 -2.35
C VAL A 29 4.25 -12.84 -1.07
N LEU A 30 4.44 -13.65 -0.01
CA LEU A 30 5.02 -13.18 1.26
C LEU A 30 6.39 -12.54 1.05
N ALA A 31 7.30 -13.21 0.33
CA ALA A 31 8.61 -12.66 0.02
C ALA A 31 8.54 -11.36 -0.80
N GLY A 32 7.53 -11.23 -1.67
CA GLY A 32 7.22 -9.99 -2.38
C GLY A 32 6.83 -8.85 -1.44
N CYS A 33 5.91 -9.10 -0.51
CA CYS A 33 5.49 -8.15 0.51
C CYS A 33 6.65 -7.74 1.43
N GLU A 34 7.43 -8.72 1.91
CA GLU A 34 8.62 -8.46 2.72
C GLU A 34 9.64 -7.61 1.98
N ARG A 35 9.86 -7.84 0.68
CA ARG A 35 10.74 -7.00 -0.11
C ARG A 35 10.22 -5.57 -0.16
N ILE A 36 8.95 -5.36 -0.50
CA ILE A 36 8.36 -4.01 -0.57
C ILE A 36 8.48 -3.30 0.79
N ALA A 37 8.13 -3.99 1.89
CA ALA A 37 8.18 -3.42 3.24
C ALA A 37 9.62 -3.15 3.73
N ASN A 38 10.58 -4.02 3.41
CA ASN A 38 11.96 -3.92 3.91
C ASN A 38 12.91 -3.20 2.95
N THR A 39 12.49 -2.85 1.74
CA THR A 39 13.28 -2.03 0.80
C THR A 39 12.59 -0.68 0.58
N PRO A 40 12.54 0.19 1.59
CA PRO A 40 12.00 1.53 1.41
C PRO A 40 12.88 2.33 0.43
N VAL A 41 12.28 3.36 -0.16
CA VAL A 41 13.01 4.33 -0.97
C VAL A 41 14.15 4.91 -0.12
N PRO A 42 15.37 5.08 -0.67
CA PRO A 42 16.48 5.60 0.13
C PRO A 42 16.14 6.95 0.74
N PHE A 43 16.26 7.08 2.07
CA PHE A 43 15.94 8.32 2.81
C PHE A 43 16.57 9.60 2.22
N ALA A 44 17.77 9.49 1.64
CA ALA A 44 18.43 10.61 0.98
C ALA A 44 17.62 11.18 -0.21
N TYR A 45 16.86 10.34 -0.91
CA TYR A 45 16.00 10.74 -2.02
C TYR A 45 14.85 11.60 -1.53
N THR A 46 14.05 11.10 -0.59
CA THR A 46 12.91 11.81 0.03
C THR A 46 13.39 13.13 0.67
N LEU A 47 14.53 13.11 1.37
CA LEU A 47 15.13 14.31 1.96
C LEU A 47 15.53 15.37 0.92
N ILE A 48 16.11 14.96 -0.21
CA ILE A 48 16.49 15.89 -1.28
C ILE A 48 15.24 16.44 -1.95
N LEU A 49 14.23 15.61 -2.23
CA LEU A 49 12.97 16.06 -2.83
C LEU A 49 12.26 17.12 -1.98
N HIS A 50 12.03 16.85 -0.70
CA HIS A 50 11.42 17.83 0.19
C HIS A 50 12.21 19.14 0.21
N ARG A 51 13.54 19.09 0.31
CA ARG A 51 14.37 20.31 0.32
C ARG A 51 14.26 21.08 -0.99
N THR A 52 14.28 20.41 -2.14
CA THR A 52 14.22 21.08 -3.44
C THR A 52 12.84 21.65 -3.73
N VAL A 53 11.76 20.94 -3.41
CA VAL A 53 10.37 21.42 -3.58
C VAL A 53 10.12 22.67 -2.73
N TYR A 54 10.55 22.65 -1.46
CA TYR A 54 10.37 23.80 -0.58
C TYR A 54 11.21 25.01 -1.01
N LEU A 55 12.48 24.79 -1.35
CA LEU A 55 13.34 25.86 -1.87
C LEU A 55 12.79 26.44 -3.18
N PHE A 56 12.30 25.59 -4.08
CA PHE A 56 11.66 26.02 -5.32
C PHE A 56 10.43 26.89 -5.04
N CYS A 57 9.52 26.46 -4.16
CA CYS A 57 8.32 27.22 -3.83
C CYS A 57 8.62 28.55 -3.14
N ILE A 58 9.66 28.61 -2.30
CA ILE A 58 10.09 29.86 -1.65
C ILE A 58 10.71 30.83 -2.67
N MET A 59 11.46 30.33 -3.65
CA MET A 59 12.10 31.15 -4.68
C MET A 59 11.14 31.58 -5.79
N LEU A 60 10.08 30.79 -6.05
CA LEU A 60 9.09 31.02 -7.09
C LEU A 60 8.47 32.43 -7.12
N PRO A 61 7.99 33.03 -6.00
CA PRO A 61 7.41 34.37 -6.05
C PRO A 61 8.42 35.44 -6.48
N PHE A 62 9.70 35.28 -6.13
CA PHE A 62 10.76 36.20 -6.56
C PHE A 62 11.04 36.08 -8.06
N ALA A 63 10.90 34.89 -8.64
CA ALA A 63 11.02 34.69 -10.07
C ALA A 63 9.83 35.30 -10.85
N LEU A 64 8.62 35.24 -10.28
CA LEU A 64 7.40 35.69 -10.95
C LEU A 64 7.02 37.15 -10.72
N VAL A 65 7.65 37.85 -9.75
CA VAL A 65 7.25 39.22 -9.37
C VAL A 65 7.41 40.23 -10.50
N VAL A 66 8.42 40.06 -11.35
CA VAL A 66 8.73 41.00 -12.45
C VAL A 66 7.65 40.97 -13.53
N ASP A 67 7.10 39.79 -13.81
CA ASP A 67 6.10 39.62 -14.87
C ASP A 67 4.67 39.82 -14.35
N LEU A 68 4.35 39.27 -13.17
CA LEU A 68 2.96 39.18 -12.69
C LEU A 68 2.56 40.26 -11.67
N HIS A 69 3.50 40.99 -11.07
CA HIS A 69 3.24 42.06 -10.10
C HIS A 69 2.20 41.67 -9.02
N TYR A 70 1.00 42.26 -9.04
CA TYR A 70 -0.05 41.99 -8.05
C TYR A 70 -0.69 40.60 -8.18
N MET A 71 -0.54 39.93 -9.31
CA MET A 71 -1.03 38.55 -9.52
C MET A 71 -0.06 37.49 -9.01
N THR A 72 1.20 37.86 -8.72
CA THR A 72 2.23 36.96 -8.23
C THR A 72 1.81 36.09 -7.03
N PRO A 73 1.19 36.62 -5.94
CA PRO A 73 0.81 35.76 -4.82
C PRO A 73 -0.22 34.69 -5.21
N PHE A 74 -1.18 35.01 -6.09
CA PHE A 74 -2.21 34.05 -6.51
C PHE A 74 -1.62 32.92 -7.35
N ILE A 75 -0.82 33.26 -8.36
CA ILE A 75 -0.22 32.27 -9.26
C ILE A 75 0.87 31.48 -8.55
N SER A 76 1.69 32.14 -7.72
CA SER A 76 2.73 31.46 -6.94
C SER A 76 2.12 30.45 -5.97
N VAL A 77 1.05 30.80 -5.23
CA VAL A 77 0.38 29.87 -4.32
C VAL A 77 -0.21 28.68 -5.08
N LEU A 78 -0.84 28.91 -6.23
CA LEU A 78 -1.40 27.84 -7.05
C LEU A 78 -0.34 26.83 -7.50
N ILE A 79 0.80 27.32 -8.03
CA ILE A 79 1.90 26.46 -8.47
C ILE A 79 2.53 25.76 -7.26
N SER A 80 2.84 26.49 -6.19
CA SER A 80 3.42 25.90 -4.97
C SER A 80 2.52 24.84 -4.35
N TYR A 81 1.21 25.08 -4.29
CA TYR A 81 0.24 24.09 -3.82
C TYR A 81 0.31 22.80 -4.64
N THR A 82 0.39 22.91 -5.97
CA THR A 82 0.50 21.74 -6.86
C THR A 82 1.75 20.92 -6.55
N PHE A 83 2.91 21.55 -6.39
CA PHE A 83 4.16 20.86 -6.11
C PHE A 83 4.22 20.27 -4.70
N ILE A 84 3.76 21.01 -3.69
CA ILE A 84 3.73 20.53 -2.30
C ILE A 84 2.71 19.39 -2.13
N ALA A 85 1.54 19.49 -2.76
CA ALA A 85 0.54 18.42 -2.71
C ALA A 85 1.05 17.15 -3.41
N LEU A 86 1.80 17.29 -4.51
CA LEU A 86 2.42 16.15 -5.19
C LEU A 86 3.49 15.49 -4.31
N ASP A 87 4.32 16.28 -3.64
CA ASP A 87 5.37 15.81 -2.72
C ASP A 87 4.74 15.05 -1.52
N ALA A 88 3.69 15.61 -0.91
CA ALA A 88 2.96 14.96 0.17
C ALA A 88 2.27 13.66 -0.27
N LEU A 89 1.67 13.64 -1.46
CA LEU A 89 1.06 12.42 -2.00
C LEU A 89 2.11 11.32 -2.27
N ALA A 90 3.31 11.70 -2.71
CA ALA A 90 4.39 10.74 -2.90
C ALA A 90 4.80 10.08 -1.59
N GLU A 91 4.87 10.87 -0.51
CA GLU A 91 5.16 10.39 0.86
C GLU A 91 4.09 9.39 1.35
N GLU A 92 2.80 9.70 1.19
CA GLU A 92 1.72 8.76 1.55
C GLU A 92 1.80 7.44 0.76
N LEU A 93 2.29 7.47 -0.49
CA LEU A 93 2.42 6.26 -1.33
C LEU A 93 3.67 5.43 -1.01
N GLU A 94 4.61 5.93 -0.20
CA GLU A 94 5.83 5.20 0.15
C GLU A 94 5.58 4.07 1.19
N ASP A 95 4.50 4.13 1.98
CA ASP A 95 4.14 3.12 2.99
C ASP A 95 2.74 2.49 2.77
N PRO A 96 2.56 1.62 1.74
CA PRO A 96 1.24 1.11 1.37
C PRO A 96 0.62 0.12 2.37
N PHE A 97 1.40 -0.38 3.34
CA PHE A 97 0.97 -1.38 4.32
C PHE A 97 0.73 -0.79 5.72
N GLY A 98 0.69 0.55 5.82
CA GLY A 98 0.41 1.26 7.05
C GLY A 98 -1.06 1.20 7.48
N THR A 99 -1.48 2.22 8.23
CA THR A 99 -2.85 2.36 8.75
C THR A 99 -3.48 3.71 8.43
N GLU A 100 -2.85 4.46 7.53
CA GLU A 100 -3.35 5.74 7.05
C GLU A 100 -4.53 5.56 6.10
N ASN A 101 -5.19 6.69 5.79
CA ASN A 101 -6.46 6.69 5.08
C ASN A 101 -6.34 6.16 3.64
N ASN A 102 -5.16 6.30 3.03
CA ASN A 102 -4.89 5.94 1.64
C ASN A 102 -4.13 4.62 1.51
N ASP A 103 -3.90 3.91 2.62
CA ASP A 103 -3.20 2.64 2.66
C ASP A 103 -4.10 1.48 2.20
N LEU A 104 -3.46 0.34 1.95
CA LEU A 104 -4.18 -0.86 1.56
C LEU A 104 -5.11 -1.33 2.69
N PRO A 105 -6.37 -1.69 2.38
CA PRO A 105 -7.31 -2.16 3.40
C PRO A 105 -7.08 -3.63 3.75
N LEU A 106 -5.95 -3.91 4.41
CA LEU A 106 -5.49 -5.26 4.71
C LEU A 106 -6.50 -6.03 5.57
N ASP A 107 -7.14 -5.37 6.54
CA ASP A 107 -8.16 -5.99 7.39
C ASP A 107 -9.39 -6.45 6.61
N ALA A 108 -9.86 -5.66 5.65
CA ALA A 108 -10.96 -6.07 4.77
C ALA A 108 -10.55 -7.19 3.80
N ILE A 109 -9.31 -7.18 3.30
CA ILE A 109 -8.77 -8.26 2.46
C ILE A 109 -8.69 -9.56 3.26
N CYS A 110 -8.15 -9.52 4.48
CA CYS A 110 -8.08 -10.67 5.38
C CYS A 110 -9.47 -11.20 5.74
N ASN A 111 -10.43 -10.30 6.04
CA ASN A 111 -11.82 -10.69 6.30
C ASN A 111 -12.47 -11.35 5.08
N ALA A 112 -12.20 -10.88 3.86
CA ALA A 112 -12.69 -11.52 2.64
C ALA A 112 -12.11 -12.93 2.46
N ILE A 113 -10.80 -13.10 2.67
CA ILE A 113 -10.15 -14.43 2.61
C ILE A 113 -10.73 -15.37 3.66
N GLU A 114 -10.95 -14.89 4.89
CA GLU A 114 -11.56 -15.67 5.97
C GLU A 114 -12.97 -16.14 5.60
N ILE A 115 -13.81 -15.23 5.07
CA ILE A 115 -15.16 -15.55 4.59
C ILE A 115 -15.11 -16.61 3.49
N ASP A 116 -14.25 -16.45 2.49
CA ASP A 116 -14.14 -17.38 1.36
C ASP A 116 -13.73 -18.79 1.85
N LEU A 117 -12.77 -18.88 2.78
CA LEU A 117 -12.32 -20.16 3.34
C LEU A 117 -13.40 -20.85 4.20
N LEU A 118 -14.14 -20.09 5.00
CA LEU A 118 -15.24 -20.63 5.80
C LEU A 118 -16.40 -21.11 4.92
N GLN A 119 -16.71 -20.37 3.86
CA GLN A 119 -17.72 -20.77 2.87
C GLN A 119 -17.31 -22.06 2.13
N MET A 120 -16.04 -22.20 1.76
CA MET A 120 -15.53 -23.42 1.13
C MET A 120 -15.61 -24.65 2.05
N ASN A 121 -15.63 -24.45 3.37
CA ASN A 121 -15.78 -25.50 4.38
C ASN A 121 -17.23 -25.73 4.83
N ASP A 122 -18.22 -25.09 4.19
CA ASP A 122 -19.64 -25.15 4.57
C ASP A 122 -19.91 -24.74 6.03
N GLU A 123 -19.08 -23.86 6.59
CA GLU A 123 -19.24 -23.34 7.96
C GLU A 123 -20.44 -22.40 8.04
N ARG A 124 -21.17 -22.46 9.15
CA ARG A 124 -22.42 -21.69 9.34
C ARG A 124 -22.20 -20.32 9.98
N ASP A 125 -21.13 -20.20 10.77
CA ASP A 125 -20.77 -18.96 11.46
C ASP A 125 -19.72 -18.24 10.63
N ILE A 126 -20.18 -17.38 9.73
CA ILE A 126 -19.34 -16.60 8.81
C ILE A 126 -19.28 -15.17 9.34
N PRO A 127 -18.08 -14.59 9.52
CA PRO A 127 -17.95 -13.21 9.98
C PRO A 127 -18.59 -12.24 8.99
N ALA A 128 -19.12 -11.14 9.50
CA ALA A 128 -19.70 -10.11 8.66
C ALA A 128 -18.63 -9.49 7.75
N LYS A 129 -18.97 -9.30 6.47
CA LYS A 129 -18.10 -8.60 5.53
C LYS A 129 -17.85 -7.18 6.01
N ARG A 130 -16.58 -6.80 6.16
CA ARG A 130 -16.22 -5.41 6.49
C ARG A 130 -16.70 -4.48 5.38
N ILE A 131 -17.40 -3.43 5.79
CA ILE A 131 -17.91 -2.37 4.93
C ILE A 131 -17.14 -1.08 5.20
N PRO A 132 -16.97 -0.21 4.19
CA PRO A 132 -16.23 1.02 4.38
C PRO A 132 -16.95 1.91 5.41
N ASP A 133 -16.21 2.48 6.36
CA ASP A 133 -16.75 3.50 7.26
C ASP A 133 -17.06 4.81 6.49
N LYS A 134 -17.64 5.82 7.14
CA LYS A 134 -18.00 7.13 6.57
C LYS A 134 -16.85 7.86 5.87
N ARG A 135 -15.60 7.46 6.12
CA ARG A 135 -14.38 7.97 5.48
C ARG A 135 -13.88 7.08 4.34
N TYR A 136 -14.70 6.13 3.86
CA TYR A 136 -14.34 5.13 2.86
C TYR A 136 -13.18 4.20 3.28
N GLN A 137 -12.91 4.12 4.58
CA GLN A 137 -11.85 3.28 5.14
C GLN A 137 -12.34 1.86 5.41
N LEU A 138 -11.52 0.90 5.02
CA LEU A 138 -11.79 -0.54 5.11
C LEU A 138 -10.79 -1.23 6.07
N THR A 139 -10.38 -0.51 7.11
CA THR A 139 -9.57 -1.02 8.23
C THR A 139 -10.40 -1.86 9.19
#